data_AF-A0A966TKF1-F1
#
_entry.id   AF-A0A966TKF1-F1
#
_cell.length_a   1.000
_cell.length_b   1.000
_cell.length_c   1.000
_cell.angle_alpha   90.00
_cell.angle_beta   90.00
_cell.angle_gamma   90.00
#
_symmetry.space_group_name_H-M   'P 1'
#
loop_
_entity.id
_entity.type
_entity.pdbx_description
1 polymer ?
#
loop_
_entity_poly.entity_id
_entity_poly.type
_entity_poly.pdbx_seq_one_letter_code
_entity_poly.pdbx_strand_id
1 'polypeptide(L)'
;MYAGRSRAIIERSLIALRSSTWVPIATGFVEPVLYLLAFGYGMGELIGNVALGDKSIDYTVFIAPGLLATSAMNGAIYDSTWNVFFKLNESKL
;
A
#
# COMPACT_ATOMS: atom_id res chain seq x y z
N MET A 1 -24.54 21.40 3.45
CA MET A 1 -23.37 22.31 3.29
C MET A 1 -22.10 21.54 3.63
N TYR A 2 -21.45 20.95 2.64
CA TYR A 2 -20.14 20.32 2.82
C TYR A 2 -19.09 21.43 2.86
N ALA A 3 -18.78 21.91 4.06
CA ALA A 3 -17.70 22.86 4.27
C ALA A 3 -16.39 22.22 3.77
N GLY A 4 -15.56 22.98 3.06
CA GLY A 4 -14.27 22.58 2.47
C GLY A 4 -13.24 22.06 3.47
N ARG A 5 -13.53 20.92 4.09
CA ARG A 5 -12.79 20.27 5.18
C ARG A 5 -12.23 18.92 4.73
N SER A 6 -11.92 18.77 3.44
CA SER A 6 -11.14 17.62 2.95
C SER A 6 -9.87 17.41 3.78
N ARG A 7 -9.23 18.51 4.19
CA ARG A 7 -8.12 18.52 5.15
C ARG A 7 -8.46 17.89 6.50
N ALA A 8 -9.65 18.13 7.05
CA ALA A 8 -10.06 17.53 8.33
C ALA A 8 -10.27 16.01 8.21
N ILE A 9 -10.71 15.53 7.04
CA ILE A 9 -10.80 14.08 6.76
C ILE A 9 -9.40 13.47 6.69
N ILE A 10 -8.47 14.13 6.00
CA ILE A 10 -7.07 13.69 5.90
C ILE A 10 -6.37 13.73 7.27
N GLU A 11 -6.57 14.79 8.06
CA GLU A 11 -6.03 14.90 9.43
C GLU A 11 -6.55 13.78 10.33
N ARG A 12 -7.85 13.47 10.25
CA ARG A 12 -8.41 12.32 10.97
C ARG A 12 -7.77 11.01 10.55
N SER A 13 -7.60 10.78 9.25
CA SER A 13 -6.97 9.57 8.73
C SER A 13 -5.49 9.48 9.14
N LEU A 14 -4.77 10.59 9.18
CA LEU A 14 -3.39 10.68 9.68
C LEU A 14 -3.28 10.38 11.18
N ILE A 15 -4.20 10.89 11.99
CA ILE A 15 -4.22 10.61 13.43
C ILE A 15 -4.52 9.13 13.67
N ALA A 16 -5.48 8.54 12.94
CA ALA A 16 -5.79 7.12 13.02
C ALA A 16 -4.63 6.23 12.56
N LEU A 17 -3.93 6.63 11.49
CA LEU A 17 -2.70 6.00 11.03
C LEU A 17 -1.66 5.97 12.16
N ARG A 18 -1.43 7.11 12.81
CA ARG A 18 -0.42 7.23 13.88
C ARG A 18 -0.78 6.46 15.15
N SER A 19 -2.06 6.39 15.51
CA SER A 19 -2.48 5.84 16.80
C SER A 19 -2.76 4.35 16.80
N SER A 20 -3.40 3.81 15.76
CA SER A 20 -3.95 2.44 15.82
C SER A 20 -3.79 1.62 14.54
N THR A 21 -3.67 2.26 13.37
CA THR A 21 -3.66 1.55 12.08
C THR A 21 -2.26 1.33 11.50
N TRP A 22 -1.20 1.82 12.16
CA TRP A 22 0.17 1.69 11.65
C TRP A 22 0.66 0.24 11.58
N VAL A 23 0.29 -0.62 12.54
CA VAL A 23 0.76 -2.02 12.58
C VAL A 23 0.27 -2.82 11.38
N PRO A 24 -1.05 -2.87 11.06
CA PRO A 24 -1.55 -3.55 9.86
C PRO A 24 -0.92 -3.03 8.56
N ILE A 25 -0.70 -1.72 8.47
CA ILE A 25 -0.11 -1.08 7.29
C ILE A 25 1.36 -1.47 7.14
N ALA A 26 2.12 -1.46 8.23
CA ALA A 26 3.52 -1.90 8.23
C ALA A 26 3.64 -3.38 7.86
N THR A 27 2.75 -4.24 8.38
CA THR A 27 2.76 -5.67 8.05
C THR A 27 2.33 -5.95 6.61
N GLY A 28 1.37 -5.18 6.06
CA GLY A 28 0.94 -5.31 4.67
C GLY A 28 2.00 -4.87 3.65
N PHE A 29 3.02 -4.14 4.10
CA PHE A 29 4.15 -3.72 3.28
C PHE A 29 5.25 -4.78 3.15
N VAL A 30 5.25 -5.79 4.02
CA VAL A 30 6.30 -6.81 4.07
C VAL A 30 6.31 -7.67 2.81
N GLU A 31 5.16 -8.17 2.38
CA GLU A 31 5.01 -9.01 1.19
C GLU A 31 5.53 -8.33 -0.11
N PRO A 32 5.14 -7.08 -0.42
CA PRO A 32 5.69 -6.33 -1.56
C PRO A 32 7.21 -6.13 -1.51
N VAL A 33 7.77 -5.91 -0.33
CA VAL A 33 9.24 -5.79 -0.16
C VAL A 33 9.92 -7.14 -0.39
N LEU A 34 9.33 -8.23 0.10
CA LEU A 34 9.82 -9.58 -0.16
C LEU A 34 9.75 -9.91 -1.67
N TYR A 35 8.70 -9.46 -2.37
CA TYR A 35 8.61 -9.58 -3.83
C TYR A 35 9.67 -8.75 -4.53
N LEU A 36 9.93 -7.51 -4.10
CA LEU A 36 11.03 -6.72 -4.65
C LEU A 36 12.39 -7.37 -4.43
N LEU A 37 12.62 -7.98 -3.26
CA LEU A 37 13.86 -8.71 -3.00
C LEU A 37 13.98 -9.97 -3.88
N ALA A 38 12.92 -10.77 -3.96
CA ALA A 38 12.91 -12.00 -4.76
C ALA A 38 13.06 -11.72 -6.26
N PHE A 39 12.29 -10.76 -6.78
CA PHE A 39 12.31 -10.41 -8.19
C PHE A 39 13.47 -9.51 -8.57
N GLY A 40 13.92 -8.62 -7.69
CA GLY A 40 15.07 -7.75 -7.94
C GLY A 40 16.39 -8.53 -7.90
N TYR A 41 16.60 -9.39 -6.91
CA TYR A 41 17.83 -10.21 -6.83
C TYR A 41 17.81 -11.39 -7.80
N GLY A 42 16.67 -12.06 -7.96
CA GLY A 42 16.56 -13.24 -8.85
C GLY A 42 16.34 -12.85 -10.31
N MET A 43 15.21 -12.22 -10.61
CA MET A 43 14.84 -11.89 -11.99
C MET A 43 15.49 -10.60 -12.52
N GLY A 44 15.91 -9.68 -11.65
CA GLY A 44 16.58 -8.45 -12.05
C GLY A 44 17.91 -8.71 -12.74
N GLU A 45 18.67 -9.73 -12.34
CA GLU A 45 19.91 -10.11 -13.02
C GLU A 45 19.66 -10.80 -14.39
N LEU A 46 18.55 -11.54 -14.50
CA LEU A 46 18.12 -12.22 -15.74
C LEU A 46 17.50 -11.29 -16.77
N ILE A 47 16.67 -10.34 -16.33
CA ILE A 47 15.95 -9.39 -17.19
C ILE A 47 16.81 -8.13 -17.43
N GLY A 48 17.56 -7.69 -16.42
CA GLY A 48 18.39 -6.50 -16.47
C GLY A 48 17.56 -5.23 -16.65
N ASN A 49 17.78 -4.54 -17.77
CA ASN A 49 17.12 -3.29 -18.07
C ASN A 49 15.92 -3.48 -18.99
N VAL A 50 14.81 -2.84 -18.64
CA VAL A 50 13.59 -2.74 -19.44
C VAL A 50 13.62 -1.46 -20.26
N ALA A 51 13.32 -1.57 -21.56
CA ALA A 51 13.15 -0.41 -22.42
C ALA A 51 11.80 0.27 -22.15
N LEU A 52 11.84 1.54 -21.76
CA LEU A 52 10.67 2.39 -21.54
C LEU A 52 10.81 3.66 -22.41
N GLY A 53 10.26 3.58 -23.63
CA GLY A 53 10.48 4.62 -24.64
C GLY A 53 11.97 4.74 -24.97
N ASP A 54 12.50 5.95 -24.89
CA ASP A 54 13.92 6.26 -25.17
C ASP A 54 14.87 5.97 -23.99
N LYS A 55 14.36 5.43 -22.87
CA LYS A 55 15.14 5.20 -21.65
C LYS A 55 15.17 3.73 -21.28
N SER A 56 16.33 3.24 -20.84
CA SER A 56 16.45 1.93 -20.19
C SER A 56 16.38 2.12 -18.67
N ILE A 57 15.48 1.40 -18.01
CA ILE A 57 15.34 1.42 -16.55
C ILE A 57 15.52 0.03 -15.98
N ASP A 58 16.08 -0.06 -14.78
CA ASP A 58 16.23 -1.33 -14.08
C ASP A 58 14.87 -2.00 -13.84
N TYR A 59 14.79 -3.31 -14.06
CA TYR A 59 13.56 -4.08 -13.87
C TYR A 59 12.96 -3.90 -12.47
N THR A 60 13.80 -3.79 -11.44
CA THR A 60 13.35 -3.58 -10.05
C THR A 60 12.62 -2.24 -9.90
N VAL A 61 13.14 -1.19 -10.54
CA VAL A 61 12.53 0.14 -10.55
C VAL A 61 11.23 0.14 -11.35
N PHE A 62 11.17 -0.65 -12.42
CA PHE A 62 9.97 -0.79 -13.24
C PHE A 62 8.79 -1.43 -12.49
N ILE A 63 9.04 -2.48 -11.68
CA ILE A 63 7.97 -3.19 -10.96
C ILE A 63 7.61 -2.57 -9.60
N ALA A 64 8.52 -1.81 -8.99
CA ALA A 64 8.31 -1.18 -7.69
C ALA A 64 6.98 -0.43 -7.54
N PRO A 65 6.57 0.48 -8.44
CA PRO A 65 5.31 1.22 -8.28
C PRO A 65 4.07 0.32 -8.32
N GLY A 66 4.09 -0.75 -9.12
CA GLY A 66 2.99 -1.72 -9.16
C GLY A 66 2.84 -2.44 -7.83
N LEU A 67 3.95 -2.84 -7.21
CA LEU A 67 3.97 -3.48 -5.90
C LEU A 67 3.55 -2.50 -4.78
N LEU A 68 3.92 -1.23 -4.87
CA LEU A 68 3.41 -0.21 -3.94
C LEU A 68 1.89 -0.03 -4.06
N ALA A 69 1.35 -0.04 -5.28
CA ALA A 69 -0.08 0.08 -5.51
C ALA A 69 -0.87 -1.12 -4.95
N THR A 70 -0.36 -2.36 -5.13
CA THR A 70 -1.01 -3.55 -4.56
C THR A 70 -0.99 -3.54 -3.03
N SER A 71 0.12 -3.10 -2.42
CA SER A 71 0.22 -2.91 -0.96
C SER A 71 -0.88 -1.97 -0.44
N ALA A 72 -1.03 -0.82 -1.11
CA ALA A 72 -1.99 0.21 -0.73
C ALA A 72 -3.44 -0.30 -0.87
N MET A 73 -3.73 -1.04 -1.95
CA MET A 73 -5.02 -1.68 -2.16
C MET A 73 -5.34 -2.70 -1.06
N ASN A 74 -4.38 -3.57 -0.72
CA ASN A 74 -4.55 -4.55 0.35
C ASN A 74 -4.81 -3.89 1.71
N GLY A 75 -4.09 -2.82 2.03
CA GLY A 75 -4.33 -2.02 3.23
C GLY A 75 -5.73 -1.39 3.27
N ALA A 76 -6.19 -0.84 2.14
CA ALA A 76 -7.53 -0.26 2.02
C ALA A 76 -8.65 -1.30 2.14
N ILE A 77 -8.46 -2.51 1.60
CA ILE A 77 -9.39 -3.64 1.75
C ILE A 77 -9.46 -4.05 3.22
N TYR A 78 -8.33 -4.17 3.90
CA TYR A 78 -8.30 -4.57 5.31
C TYR A 78 -9.05 -3.57 6.21
N ASP A 79 -8.89 -2.26 5.97
CA ASP A 79 -9.64 -1.22 6.67
C ASP A 79 -11.13 -1.22 6.29
N SER A 80 -11.47 -1.45 5.02
CA SER A 80 -12.88 -1.41 4.57
C SER A 80 -13.69 -2.65 4.96
N THR A 81 -13.05 -3.81 5.08
CA THR A 81 -13.73 -5.06 5.39
C THR A 81 -13.67 -5.36 6.89
N TRP A 82 -12.48 -5.30 7.49
CA TRP A 82 -12.30 -5.84 8.84
C TRP A 82 -12.67 -4.84 9.94
N ASN A 83 -12.28 -3.57 9.80
CA ASN A 83 -12.70 -2.50 10.71
C ASN A 83 -14.22 -2.30 10.69
N VAL A 84 -14.85 -2.40 9.50
CA VAL A 84 -16.30 -2.24 9.34
C VAL A 84 -17.06 -3.44 9.89
N PHE A 85 -16.62 -4.67 9.59
CA PHE A 85 -17.25 -5.87 10.13
C PHE A 85 -17.19 -5.90 11.66
N PHE A 86 -16.03 -5.58 12.25
CA PHE A 86 -15.88 -5.56 13.71
C PHE A 86 -16.79 -4.50 14.36
N LYS A 87 -16.98 -3.35 13.71
CA LYS A 87 -17.88 -2.30 14.19
C LYS A 87 -19.37 -2.72 14.16
N LEU A 88 -19.80 -3.38 13.09
CA LEU A 88 -21.19 -3.84 12.94
C LEU A 88 -21.49 -5.06 13.82
N ASN A 89 -20.54 -5.99 13.95
CA ASN A 89 -20.75 -7.27 14.64
C ASN A 89 -20.49 -7.20 16.14
N GLU A 90 -19.41 -6.53 16.57
CA GLU A 90 -18.94 -6.59 17.96
C GLU A 90 -19.37 -5.38 18.80
N SER A 91 -19.39 -4.18 18.23
CA SER A 91 -19.80 -2.96 18.95
C SER A 91 -21.31 -2.67 18.93
N LYS A 92 -22.13 -3.50 18.27
CA LYS A 92 -23.60 -3.33 18.12
C LYS A 92 -24.00 -1.88 17.77
N LEU A 93 -23.37 -1.31 16.75
CA LEU A 93 -23.83 -0.10 16.05
C LEU A 93 -24.28 -0.46 14.65
#